data_AF-A0A4Q9MXG0-F1
#
_entry.id   AF-A0A4Q9MXG0-F1
#
_cell.length_a   1.000
_cell.length_b   1.000
_cell.length_c   1.000
_cell.angle_alpha   90.00
_cell.angle_beta   90.00
_cell.angle_gamma   90.00
#
_symmetry.space_group_name_H-M   'P 1'
#
loop_
_entity.id
_entity.type
_entity.pdbx_description
1 polymer ?
#
loop_
_entity_poly.entity_id
_entity_poly.type
_entity_poly.pdbx_seq_one_letter_code
_entity_poly.pdbx_strand_id
1 'polypeptide(L)'
;MARKPLLGVDTHVTPRQSAGYGAVLDEGGPSRLRQSPERYRSNSWLDRVPEEAALDGDAGEDDAEADDWDLAQQGYYSGSYKRTIALYAFVPLTSLLVFLALALAPTWLWPVRWPSPPSFPRSFSSPLPEFTLAAALWSLSHLLRTPLWTLSAPCPRPLDTLLFNLLHVLLSNVLRLAAFATLRVRHDMAYPRPTWRDGAFRTVWWTTLGWAAAEAAASVAQGYAQLALYRNVMVPVERVQAILARARGWGGEGGVALSNNASREYMPLSPRSAHGPSPPGDADANANGHGSGKGIADEANGGEGRGPRRAGPTPMSLEEAIRLAVDQDVEQLIHLQEREELEEVYGVPVIYIPVFVPCLQRIDSFLFSLGFTLILAWAYLLSPLSFPPGADTAPIYSNHALAIAFPLVVVVHLFLSLLHSPPILPRIGVHTTAYVGLLVGLGGFFAGLGLWGVLS
;
A
#
# COMPACT_ATOMS: atom_id res chain seq x y z
N MET A 1 -0.26 -0.50 -24.41
CA MET A 1 -1.17 0.17 -23.47
C MET A 1 -0.84 -0.33 -22.07
N ALA A 2 0.15 0.30 -21.46
CA ALA A 2 0.82 -0.19 -20.25
C ALA A 2 0.10 0.33 -19.00
N ARG A 3 -0.36 -0.60 -18.15
CA ARG A 3 -0.82 -0.31 -16.79
C ARG A 3 0.42 -0.29 -15.90
N LYS A 4 0.79 0.89 -15.43
CA LYS A 4 1.72 1.06 -14.29
C LYS A 4 0.90 0.96 -13.00
N PRO A 5 1.30 0.15 -12.01
CA PRO A 5 0.66 0.13 -10.70
C PRO A 5 1.04 1.40 -9.93
N LEU A 6 0.03 2.16 -9.53
CA LEU A 6 0.14 3.32 -8.64
C LEU A 6 0.11 2.81 -7.20
N LEU A 7 1.29 2.63 -6.62
CA LEU A 7 1.60 2.71 -5.18
C LEU A 7 3.05 2.27 -4.96
N GLY A 8 3.97 2.98 -5.60
CA GLY A 8 5.35 3.05 -5.12
C GLY A 8 5.42 4.13 -4.05
N VAL A 9 6.02 3.82 -2.91
CA VAL A 9 6.93 4.78 -2.31
C VAL A 9 7.97 5.04 -3.41
N ASP A 10 7.83 6.16 -4.13
CA ASP A 10 8.76 6.50 -5.22
C ASP A 10 10.10 6.95 -4.60
N THR A 11 10.95 5.98 -4.26
CA THR A 11 12.41 6.15 -4.14
C THR A 11 13.05 5.93 -5.51
N HIS A 12 12.69 6.74 -6.51
CA HIS A 12 13.37 6.67 -7.81
C HIS A 12 14.59 7.58 -7.91
N VAL A 13 15.74 6.91 -7.75
CA VAL A 13 17.07 7.19 -8.29
C VAL A 13 17.00 7.68 -9.75
N THR A 14 17.73 8.76 -10.07
CA THR A 14 18.12 9.13 -11.44
C THR A 14 19.59 8.76 -11.70
N PRO A 15 19.95 8.28 -12.91
CA PRO A 15 21.32 7.85 -13.24
C PRO A 15 22.15 8.93 -13.96
N ARG A 16 23.49 8.79 -13.83
CA ARG A 16 24.64 9.49 -14.49
C ARG A 16 24.99 10.88 -13.93
N GLN A 17 26.24 11.23 -13.57
CA GLN A 17 27.56 10.87 -14.15
C GLN A 17 28.72 11.09 -13.14
N SER A 18 29.56 10.06 -13.00
CA SER A 18 31.02 10.03 -12.80
C SER A 18 31.82 11.28 -12.34
N ALA A 19 32.50 11.13 -11.18
CA ALA A 19 33.93 11.37 -10.90
C ALA A 19 34.11 11.31 -9.37
N GLY A 20 35.03 10.62 -8.70
CA GLY A 20 36.26 9.94 -9.06
C GLY A 20 37.26 10.14 -7.91
N TYR A 21 37.90 9.05 -7.47
CA TYR A 21 39.14 8.95 -6.65
C TYR A 21 39.11 9.01 -5.11
N GLY A 22 39.71 7.97 -4.51
CA GLY A 22 40.37 8.03 -3.20
C GLY A 22 40.28 6.75 -2.38
N ALA A 23 41.18 5.79 -2.61
CA ALA A 23 41.37 4.61 -1.75
C ALA A 23 42.37 4.89 -0.62
N VAL A 24 42.20 4.13 0.46
CA VAL A 24 43.11 3.80 1.57
C VAL A 24 43.25 4.84 2.70
N LEU A 25 42.70 4.53 3.88
CA LEU A 25 43.47 4.07 5.06
C LEU A 25 42.54 3.61 6.19
N ASP A 26 42.94 2.47 6.74
CA ASP A 26 42.45 1.78 7.92
C ASP A 26 42.84 2.56 9.19
N GLU A 27 41.90 2.80 10.12
CA GLU A 27 42.16 2.90 11.57
C GLU A 27 40.84 3.07 12.38
N GLY A 28 40.44 1.99 13.07
CA GLY A 28 40.04 2.03 14.48
C GLY A 28 38.68 2.63 14.92
N GLY A 29 37.70 1.75 15.20
CA GLY A 29 36.77 1.91 16.33
C GLY A 29 35.26 1.84 16.02
N PRO A 30 34.43 1.25 16.91
CA PRO A 30 33.38 0.33 16.49
C PRO A 30 31.96 0.92 16.44
N SER A 31 31.24 0.56 15.38
CA SER A 31 29.79 0.67 15.24
C SER A 31 29.08 -0.37 16.11
N ARG A 32 28.71 0.04 17.33
CA ARG A 32 27.70 -0.63 18.15
C ARG A 32 26.38 0.11 17.97
N LEU A 33 25.34 -0.60 17.53
CA LEU A 33 23.93 -0.47 17.97
C LEU A 33 22.98 -1.18 16.98
N ARG A 34 23.10 -2.52 16.86
CA ARG A 34 22.01 -3.47 16.53
C ARG A 34 22.51 -4.93 16.50
N GLN A 35 23.35 -5.30 17.47
CA GLN A 35 23.65 -6.71 17.73
C GLN A 35 23.10 -7.04 19.11
N SER A 36 21.99 -7.79 19.13
CA SER A 36 21.44 -8.38 20.35
C SER A 36 22.49 -9.37 20.93
N PRO A 37 22.69 -9.43 22.25
CA PRO A 37 23.68 -10.30 22.90
C PRO A 37 23.55 -11.80 22.60
N GLU A 38 22.39 -12.22 22.09
CA GLU A 38 22.08 -13.63 21.80
C GLU A 38 22.83 -14.21 20.58
N ARG A 39 23.39 -13.36 19.71
CA ARG A 39 24.17 -13.83 18.55
C ARG A 39 25.46 -14.57 18.93
N TYR A 40 25.94 -14.41 20.17
CA TYR A 40 27.06 -15.19 20.71
C TYR A 40 26.64 -16.50 21.37
N ARG A 41 25.34 -16.70 21.64
CA ARG A 41 24.81 -17.94 22.23
C ARG A 41 24.69 -19.05 21.18
N SER A 42 24.27 -18.73 19.94
CA SER A 42 24.09 -19.73 18.87
C SER A 42 25.40 -20.29 18.30
N ASN A 43 26.51 -19.56 18.43
CA ASN A 43 27.82 -19.93 17.88
C ASN A 43 28.80 -20.44 18.95
N SER A 44 28.32 -20.68 20.17
CA SER A 44 29.12 -21.23 21.26
C SER A 44 29.20 -22.75 21.14
N TRP A 45 30.42 -23.28 20.95
CA TRP A 45 30.73 -24.72 20.94
C TRP A 45 30.68 -25.37 22.33
N LEU A 46 30.16 -24.67 23.34
CA LEU A 46 29.95 -25.20 24.67
C LEU A 46 28.57 -25.85 24.74
N ASP A 47 28.59 -27.13 25.14
CA ASP A 47 27.44 -27.98 25.34
C ASP A 47 26.36 -27.27 26.18
N ARG A 48 25.11 -27.39 25.75
CA ARG A 48 23.95 -26.69 26.35
C ARG A 48 23.75 -27.29 27.73
N VAL A 49 23.92 -26.49 28.79
CA VAL A 49 23.66 -26.93 30.16
C VAL A 49 22.19 -27.36 30.23
N PRO A 50 21.86 -28.59 30.68
CA PRO A 50 20.48 -29.03 30.82
C PRO A 50 19.82 -28.18 31.90
N GLU A 51 18.97 -27.23 31.50
CA GLU A 51 18.10 -26.53 32.45
C GLU A 51 16.99 -27.52 32.86
N GLU A 52 16.86 -27.73 34.16
CA GLU A 52 15.95 -28.69 34.76
C GLU A 52 14.49 -28.33 34.43
N ALA A 53 13.85 -29.21 33.66
CA ALA A 53 12.41 -29.48 33.57
C ALA A 53 11.48 -28.33 34.02
N ALA A 54 11.36 -27.29 33.20
CA ALA A 54 10.19 -26.43 33.23
C ALA A 54 9.01 -27.18 32.59
N LEU A 55 8.08 -27.57 33.47
CA LEU A 55 6.69 -27.96 33.26
C LEU A 55 6.18 -27.92 31.79
N ASP A 56 5.68 -29.08 31.31
CA ASP A 56 5.16 -29.45 29.98
C ASP A 56 4.03 -28.57 29.37
N GLY A 57 4.13 -27.24 29.44
CA GLY A 57 3.15 -26.31 28.88
C GLY A 57 3.66 -25.45 27.71
N ASP A 58 4.97 -25.33 27.52
CA ASP A 58 5.56 -24.23 26.72
C ASP A 58 6.49 -24.68 25.57
N ALA A 59 6.94 -25.95 25.58
CA ALA A 59 7.92 -26.44 24.61
C ALA A 59 7.45 -26.37 23.13
N GLY A 60 6.15 -26.34 22.87
CA GLY A 60 5.60 -26.26 21.51
C GLY A 60 5.42 -24.83 20.98
N GLU A 61 5.30 -23.83 21.84
CA GLU A 61 5.21 -22.42 21.43
C GLU A 61 6.60 -21.85 21.14
N ASP A 62 7.58 -22.18 21.97
CA ASP A 62 9.00 -21.83 21.75
C ASP A 62 9.54 -22.38 20.42
N ASP A 63 9.18 -23.61 20.06
CA ASP A 63 9.61 -24.25 18.79
C ASP A 63 8.94 -23.59 17.57
N ALA A 64 7.68 -23.19 17.69
CA ALA A 64 6.94 -22.53 16.60
C ALA A 64 7.46 -21.11 16.34
N GLU A 65 7.76 -20.36 17.42
CA GLU A 65 8.40 -19.05 17.29
C GLU A 65 9.80 -19.19 16.67
N ALA A 66 10.60 -20.15 17.12
CA ALA A 66 11.93 -20.40 16.57
C ALA A 66 11.89 -20.73 15.06
N ASP A 67 10.93 -21.55 14.64
CA ASP A 67 10.72 -21.88 13.22
C ASP A 67 10.27 -20.65 12.41
N ASP A 68 9.42 -19.78 12.95
CA ASP A 68 9.04 -18.51 12.32
C ASP A 68 10.22 -17.53 12.20
N TRP A 69 11.11 -17.49 13.21
CA TRP A 69 12.35 -16.72 13.16
C TRP A 69 13.31 -17.25 12.08
N ASP A 70 13.49 -18.57 11.97
CA ASP A 70 14.32 -19.21 10.94
C ASP A 70 13.78 -18.92 9.53
N LEU A 71 12.46 -18.95 9.33
CA LEU A 71 11.81 -18.56 8.08
C LEU A 71 12.03 -17.09 7.75
N ALA A 72 11.85 -16.21 8.73
CA ALA A 72 12.02 -14.76 8.55
C ALA A 72 13.48 -14.42 8.16
N GLN A 73 14.48 -15.12 8.71
CA GLN A 73 15.88 -14.99 8.28
C GLN A 73 16.09 -15.39 6.82
N GLN A 74 15.35 -16.37 6.34
CA GLN A 74 15.36 -16.79 4.94
C GLN A 74 14.45 -15.92 4.07
N GLY A 75 13.80 -14.92 4.66
CA GLY A 75 12.89 -14.01 4.00
C GLY A 75 11.52 -14.58 3.69
N TYR A 76 11.14 -15.74 4.26
CA TYR A 76 9.84 -16.40 4.16
C TYR A 76 8.95 -16.10 5.37
N TYR A 77 7.64 -16.25 5.20
CA TYR A 77 6.66 -16.07 6.27
C TYR A 77 5.72 -17.27 6.36
N SER A 78 5.40 -17.70 7.57
CA SER A 78 4.43 -18.77 7.78
C SER A 78 3.00 -18.27 7.52
N GLY A 79 2.18 -19.12 6.89
CA GLY A 79 0.76 -18.87 6.70
C GLY A 79 0.26 -19.04 5.26
N SER A 80 -1.04 -18.89 5.10
CA SER A 80 -1.71 -19.03 3.81
C SER A 80 -2.15 -17.68 3.27
N TYR A 81 -1.54 -17.24 2.17
CA TYR A 81 -1.89 -16.00 1.48
C TYR A 81 -3.40 -15.90 1.17
N LYS A 82 -4.04 -17.01 0.77
CA LYS A 82 -5.49 -17.06 0.52
C LYS A 82 -6.31 -16.73 1.76
N ARG A 83 -5.87 -17.22 2.93
CA ARG A 83 -6.52 -16.93 4.22
C ARG A 83 -6.34 -15.47 4.59
N THR A 84 -5.13 -14.93 4.44
CA THR A 84 -4.83 -13.53 4.77
C THR A 84 -5.62 -12.56 3.90
N ILE A 85 -5.75 -12.82 2.59
CA ILE A 85 -6.64 -12.03 1.71
C ILE A 85 -8.10 -12.15 2.15
N ALA A 86 -8.57 -13.36 2.43
CA ALA A 86 -9.96 -13.57 2.84
C ALA A 86 -10.29 -12.81 4.13
N LEU A 87 -9.35 -12.76 5.08
CA LEU A 87 -9.47 -11.92 6.27
C LEU A 87 -9.44 -10.44 5.89
N TYR A 88 -8.50 -10.00 5.05
CA TYR A 88 -8.42 -8.60 4.63
C TYR A 88 -9.68 -8.12 3.87
N ALA A 89 -10.47 -9.01 3.28
CA ALA A 89 -11.76 -8.68 2.66
C ALA A 89 -12.78 -8.08 3.66
N PHE A 90 -12.59 -8.25 4.98
CA PHE A 90 -13.38 -7.53 5.98
C PHE A 90 -13.16 -6.01 5.94
N VAL A 91 -11.99 -5.52 5.52
CA VAL A 91 -11.68 -4.08 5.46
C VAL A 91 -12.58 -3.32 4.47
N PRO A 92 -12.70 -3.72 3.19
CA PRO A 92 -13.64 -3.06 2.28
C PRO A 92 -15.10 -3.26 2.70
N LEU A 93 -15.45 -4.42 3.29
CA LEU A 93 -16.81 -4.68 3.76
C LEU A 93 -17.21 -3.75 4.91
N THR A 94 -16.34 -3.57 5.91
CA THR A 94 -16.55 -2.63 7.01
C THR A 94 -16.61 -1.19 6.51
N SER A 95 -15.74 -0.82 5.58
CA SER A 95 -15.75 0.51 4.94
C SER A 95 -17.07 0.79 4.22
N LEU A 96 -17.58 -0.20 3.46
CA LEU A 96 -18.87 -0.11 2.79
C LEU A 96 -20.02 -0.01 3.78
N LEU A 97 -20.01 -0.80 4.86
CA LEU A 97 -21.03 -0.77 5.90
C LEU A 97 -21.09 0.60 6.57
N VAL A 98 -19.93 1.14 6.98
CA VAL A 98 -19.81 2.47 7.60
C VAL A 98 -20.27 3.55 6.64
N PHE A 99 -19.84 3.48 5.38
CA PHE A 99 -20.29 4.41 4.34
C PHE A 99 -21.81 4.39 4.18
N LEU A 100 -22.42 3.22 4.08
CA LEU A 100 -23.88 3.07 3.96
C LEU A 100 -24.60 3.61 5.20
N ALA A 101 -24.09 3.29 6.40
CA ALA A 101 -24.65 3.81 7.65
C ALA A 101 -24.63 5.35 7.69
N LEU A 102 -23.49 5.96 7.33
CA LEU A 102 -23.36 7.42 7.29
C LEU A 102 -24.15 8.05 6.13
N ALA A 103 -24.29 7.39 4.99
CA ALA A 103 -25.10 7.85 3.87
C ALA A 103 -26.60 7.88 4.19
N LEU A 104 -27.06 6.93 5.01
CA LEU A 104 -28.46 6.83 5.45
C LEU A 104 -28.74 7.67 6.71
N ALA A 105 -27.72 8.11 7.45
CA ALA A 105 -27.91 8.89 8.67
C ALA A 105 -28.71 10.19 8.47
N PRO A 106 -28.44 11.05 7.46
CA PRO A 106 -29.22 12.28 7.24
C PRO A 106 -30.66 12.04 6.81
N THR A 107 -30.99 10.88 6.25
CA THR A 107 -32.36 10.57 5.83
C THR A 107 -33.17 10.01 6.99
N TRP A 108 -32.56 9.19 7.86
CA TRP A 108 -33.23 8.56 8.99
C TRP A 108 -33.27 9.43 10.24
N LEU A 109 -32.14 10.05 10.60
CA LEU A 109 -32.02 10.81 11.85
C LEU A 109 -32.46 12.27 11.71
N TRP A 110 -32.20 12.89 10.54
CA TRP A 110 -32.45 14.32 10.30
C TRP A 110 -33.27 14.60 9.04
N PRO A 111 -34.53 14.11 8.97
CA PRO A 111 -35.39 14.34 7.81
C PRO A 111 -35.73 15.84 7.68
N VAL A 112 -35.35 16.42 6.54
CA VAL A 112 -35.77 17.78 6.14
C VAL A 112 -37.24 17.72 5.76
N ARG A 113 -38.09 18.28 6.63
CA ARG A 113 -39.55 18.26 6.46
C ARG A 113 -40.06 19.22 5.38
N TRP A 114 -39.26 20.24 5.05
CA TRP A 114 -39.63 21.29 4.10
C TRP A 114 -38.42 21.65 3.22
N PRO A 115 -38.21 20.94 2.10
CA PRO A 115 -37.13 21.27 1.18
C PRO A 115 -37.43 22.62 0.50
N SER A 116 -36.56 23.61 0.73
CA SER A 116 -36.62 24.87 -0.01
C SER A 116 -36.40 24.59 -1.50
N PRO A 117 -37.17 25.21 -2.41
CA PRO A 117 -36.93 25.07 -3.83
C PRO A 117 -35.51 25.56 -4.14
N PRO A 118 -34.75 24.85 -4.99
CA PRO A 118 -33.38 25.24 -5.31
C PRO A 118 -33.39 26.62 -5.97
N SER A 119 -32.56 27.52 -5.47
CA SER A 119 -32.47 28.90 -5.97
C SER A 119 -31.92 28.98 -7.40
N PHE A 120 -31.27 27.91 -7.88
CA PHE A 120 -30.73 27.79 -9.22
C PHE A 120 -31.06 26.43 -9.83
N PRO A 121 -31.28 26.34 -11.15
CA PRO A 121 -31.46 25.05 -11.82
C PRO A 121 -30.18 24.22 -11.69
N ARG A 122 -30.27 23.10 -10.96
CA ARG A 122 -29.16 22.15 -10.83
C ARG A 122 -29.16 21.23 -12.05
N SER A 123 -28.00 21.10 -12.72
CA SER A 123 -27.86 20.20 -13.87
C SER A 123 -28.02 18.71 -13.48
N PHE A 124 -27.72 18.37 -12.22
CA PHE A 124 -27.89 17.04 -11.65
C PHE A 124 -28.58 17.11 -10.30
N SER A 125 -29.36 16.06 -9.96
CA SER A 125 -29.98 15.93 -8.64
C SER A 125 -28.92 15.69 -7.56
N SER A 126 -29.07 16.37 -6.42
CA SER A 126 -28.33 16.05 -5.19
C SER A 126 -28.58 14.57 -4.83
N PRO A 127 -27.57 13.79 -4.40
CA PRO A 127 -26.24 14.20 -3.92
C PRO A 127 -25.07 14.03 -4.90
N LEU A 128 -25.34 13.78 -6.19
CA LEU A 128 -24.30 13.45 -7.17
C LEU A 128 -23.23 14.56 -7.38
N PRO A 129 -23.59 15.84 -7.58
CA PRO A 129 -22.57 16.87 -7.80
C PRO A 129 -21.69 17.11 -6.56
N GLU A 130 -22.27 17.03 -5.36
CA GLU A 130 -21.55 17.18 -4.09
C GLU A 130 -20.52 16.07 -3.91
N PHE A 131 -20.94 14.82 -4.13
CA PHE A 131 -20.10 13.64 -3.99
C PHE A 131 -18.96 13.62 -5.01
N THR A 132 -19.29 13.83 -6.30
CA THR A 132 -18.31 13.76 -7.39
C THR A 132 -17.28 14.88 -7.33
N LEU A 133 -17.69 16.10 -6.99
CA LEU A 133 -16.77 17.22 -6.82
C LEU A 133 -15.80 16.97 -5.67
N ALA A 134 -16.29 16.49 -4.53
CA ALA A 134 -15.44 16.18 -3.39
C ALA A 134 -14.43 15.07 -3.70
N ALA A 135 -14.86 14.00 -4.38
CA ALA A 135 -13.98 12.94 -4.83
C ALA A 135 -12.92 13.43 -5.83
N ALA A 136 -13.28 14.36 -6.73
CA ALA A 136 -12.36 14.98 -7.68
C ALA A 136 -11.33 15.91 -7.00
N LEU A 137 -11.74 16.68 -5.99
CA LEU A 137 -10.83 17.53 -5.23
C LEU A 137 -9.91 16.71 -4.32
N TRP A 138 -10.42 15.61 -3.76
CA TRP A 138 -9.59 14.64 -3.05
C TRP A 138 -8.55 14.01 -4.00
N SER A 139 -8.96 13.58 -5.19
CA SER A 139 -8.03 12.97 -6.16
C SER A 139 -7.00 13.96 -6.65
N LEU A 140 -7.36 15.23 -6.85
CA LEU A 140 -6.43 16.32 -7.11
C LEU A 140 -5.42 16.47 -5.96
N SER A 141 -5.88 16.51 -4.71
CA SER A 141 -5.01 16.58 -3.53
C SER A 141 -4.06 15.37 -3.45
N HIS A 142 -4.55 14.18 -3.80
CA HIS A 142 -3.79 12.95 -3.82
C HIS A 142 -2.70 12.97 -4.90
N LEU A 143 -3.03 13.38 -6.13
CA LEU A 143 -2.08 13.51 -7.24
C LEU A 143 -1.00 14.58 -6.98
N LEU A 144 -1.34 15.62 -6.21
CA LEU A 144 -0.40 16.67 -5.82
C LEU A 144 0.57 16.24 -4.69
N ARG A 145 0.46 15.04 -4.13
CA ARG A 145 1.40 14.56 -3.09
C ARG A 145 2.84 14.47 -3.62
N THR A 146 3.06 13.83 -4.76
CA THR A 146 4.40 13.70 -5.36
C THR A 146 5.06 15.06 -5.64
N PRO A 147 4.41 16.02 -6.33
CA PRO A 147 5.02 17.33 -6.53
C PRO A 147 5.24 18.09 -5.21
N LEU A 148 4.34 17.98 -4.23
CA LEU A 148 4.56 18.59 -2.91
C LEU A 148 5.80 18.00 -2.20
N TRP A 149 6.02 16.69 -2.31
CA TRP A 149 7.22 16.05 -1.78
C TRP A 149 8.49 16.56 -2.45
N THR A 150 8.48 16.72 -3.77
CA THR A 150 9.63 17.30 -4.49
C THR A 150 9.93 18.74 -4.08
N LEU A 151 8.91 19.51 -3.69
CA LEU A 151 9.08 20.86 -3.18
C LEU A 151 9.66 20.90 -1.76
N SER A 152 9.41 19.88 -0.93
CA SER A 152 9.98 19.77 0.41
C SER A 152 11.39 19.16 0.43
N ALA A 153 11.78 18.43 -0.61
CA ALA A 153 13.07 17.74 -0.71
C ALA A 153 14.33 18.61 -0.50
N PRO A 154 14.35 19.92 -0.83
CA PRO A 154 15.51 20.77 -0.55
C PRO A 154 15.75 21.04 0.95
N CYS A 155 14.80 20.71 1.82
CA CYS A 155 14.89 20.96 3.27
C CYS A 155 15.69 19.84 3.98
N PRO A 156 16.51 20.13 5.01
CA PRO A 156 17.19 19.08 5.76
C PRO A 156 16.19 18.23 6.57
N ARG A 157 16.50 16.94 6.76
CA ARG A 157 15.73 16.07 7.65
C ARG A 157 15.86 16.53 9.11
N PRO A 158 14.77 16.57 9.91
CA PRO A 158 13.40 16.11 9.63
C PRO A 158 12.43 17.20 9.11
N LEU A 159 12.94 18.38 8.74
CA LEU A 159 12.11 19.50 8.31
C LEU A 159 11.45 19.25 6.96
N ASP A 160 12.04 18.43 6.08
CA ASP A 160 11.43 17.95 4.84
C ASP A 160 10.07 17.30 5.09
N THR A 161 10.01 16.37 6.04
CA THR A 161 8.82 15.59 6.39
C THR A 161 7.76 16.49 7.03
N LEU A 162 8.18 17.40 7.91
CA LEU A 162 7.27 18.36 8.53
C LEU A 162 6.68 19.34 7.51
N LEU A 163 7.53 19.88 6.63
CA LEU A 163 7.11 20.81 5.58
C LEU A 163 6.16 20.14 4.59
N PHE A 164 6.47 18.92 4.15
CA PHE A 164 5.60 18.13 3.29
C PHE A 164 4.20 17.94 3.91
N ASN A 165 4.15 17.43 5.15
CA ASN A 165 2.89 17.17 5.84
C ASN A 165 2.10 18.46 6.05
N LEU A 166 2.76 19.56 6.42
CA LEU A 166 2.13 20.86 6.56
C LEU A 166 1.52 21.36 5.24
N LEU A 167 2.28 21.34 4.15
CA LEU A 167 1.81 21.76 2.84
C LEU A 167 0.65 20.89 2.35
N HIS A 168 0.73 19.58 2.53
CA HIS A 168 -0.33 18.66 2.14
C HIS A 168 -1.62 18.87 2.95
N VAL A 169 -1.51 19.02 4.27
CA VAL A 169 -2.65 19.28 5.15
C VAL A 169 -3.29 20.64 4.84
N LEU A 170 -2.49 21.67 4.59
CA LEU A 170 -2.98 22.98 4.18
C LEU A 170 -3.72 22.90 2.85
N LEU A 171 -3.12 22.28 1.83
CA LEU A 171 -3.75 22.08 0.52
C LEU A 171 -5.08 21.34 0.65
N SER A 172 -5.10 20.23 1.40
CA SER A 172 -6.29 19.40 1.63
C SER A 172 -7.44 20.21 2.25
N ASN A 173 -7.16 20.98 3.30
CA ASN A 173 -8.18 21.81 3.97
C ASN A 173 -8.62 23.02 3.12
N VAL A 174 -7.72 23.62 2.34
CA VAL A 174 -8.08 24.69 1.38
C VAL A 174 -8.97 24.15 0.27
N LEU A 175 -8.68 22.96 -0.26
CA LEU A 175 -9.54 22.31 -1.26
C LEU A 175 -10.92 21.95 -0.69
N ARG A 176 -11.00 21.54 0.59
CA ARG A 176 -12.28 21.36 1.29
C ARG A 176 -13.10 22.66 1.37
N LEU A 177 -12.46 23.78 1.73
CA LEU A 177 -13.12 25.10 1.70
C LEU A 177 -13.55 25.50 0.28
N ALA A 178 -12.70 25.23 -0.71
CA ALA A 178 -13.01 25.49 -2.12
C ALA A 178 -14.23 24.67 -2.59
N ALA A 179 -14.41 23.44 -2.10
CA ALA A 179 -15.60 22.63 -2.35
C ALA A 179 -16.88 23.34 -1.87
N PHE A 180 -16.85 23.95 -0.68
CA PHE A 180 -18.01 24.67 -0.17
C PHE A 180 -18.32 25.95 -0.96
N ALA A 181 -17.27 26.68 -1.38
CA ALA A 181 -17.41 27.87 -2.21
C ALA A 181 -17.98 27.54 -3.61
N THR A 182 -17.48 26.47 -4.24
CA THR A 182 -17.90 26.02 -5.57
C THR A 182 -19.32 25.46 -5.57
N LEU A 183 -19.70 24.69 -4.54
CA LEU A 183 -21.08 24.22 -4.33
C LEU A 183 -22.02 25.32 -3.84
N ARG A 184 -21.49 26.51 -3.54
CA ARG A 184 -22.26 27.67 -3.07
C ARG A 184 -23.15 27.34 -1.88
N VAL A 185 -22.66 26.50 -0.96
CA VAL A 185 -23.39 25.91 0.18
C VAL A 185 -24.21 26.95 0.96
N ARG A 186 -23.70 28.19 1.02
CA ARG A 186 -24.37 29.32 1.66
C ARG A 186 -25.79 29.59 1.15
N HIS A 187 -26.06 29.37 -0.14
CA HIS A 187 -27.36 29.61 -0.74
C HIS A 187 -28.41 28.57 -0.33
N ASP A 188 -27.96 27.40 0.14
CA ASP A 188 -28.83 26.34 0.67
C ASP A 188 -29.19 26.56 2.16
N MET A 189 -28.75 27.68 2.76
CA MET A 189 -29.00 28.04 4.15
C MET A 189 -30.26 28.93 4.26
N ALA A 190 -31.25 28.47 5.03
CA ALA A 190 -32.49 29.19 5.30
C ALA A 190 -32.43 29.98 6.62
N TYR A 191 -31.66 29.48 7.60
CA TYR A 191 -31.51 30.14 8.91
C TYR A 191 -30.30 31.07 8.94
N PRO A 192 -30.29 32.14 9.77
CA PRO A 192 -29.13 33.02 9.90
C PRO A 192 -27.88 32.35 10.48
N ARG A 193 -28.05 31.23 11.18
CA ARG A 193 -26.97 30.40 11.72
C ARG A 193 -27.08 28.99 11.13
N PRO A 194 -25.96 28.31 10.86
CA PRO A 194 -25.99 26.96 10.31
C PRO A 194 -26.68 25.99 11.28
N THR A 195 -27.71 25.31 10.81
CA THR A 195 -28.44 24.29 11.57
C THR A 195 -28.60 23.01 10.75
N TRP A 196 -28.82 21.88 11.42
CA TRP A 196 -29.09 20.60 10.75
C TRP A 196 -30.34 20.61 9.87
N ARG A 197 -31.23 21.59 10.08
CA ARG A 197 -32.47 21.77 9.30
C ARG A 197 -32.21 22.41 7.93
N ASP A 198 -31.05 23.04 7.74
CA ASP A 198 -30.67 23.66 6.47
C ASP A 198 -30.33 22.61 5.41
N GLY A 199 -30.63 22.93 4.14
CA GLY A 199 -30.15 22.13 3.01
C GLY A 199 -28.62 22.05 2.97
N ALA A 200 -27.96 23.12 3.44
CA ALA A 200 -26.52 23.22 3.61
C ALA A 200 -25.92 22.06 4.41
N PHE A 201 -26.59 21.57 5.47
CA PHE A 201 -26.10 20.45 6.26
C PHE A 201 -25.97 19.17 5.41
N ARG A 202 -26.98 18.88 4.59
CA ARG A 202 -26.95 17.72 3.67
C ARG A 202 -25.90 17.88 2.59
N THR A 203 -25.76 19.08 2.03
CA THR A 203 -24.73 19.38 1.02
C THR A 203 -23.33 19.13 1.59
N VAL A 204 -23.04 19.63 2.79
CA VAL A 204 -21.75 19.42 3.49
C VAL A 204 -21.54 17.94 3.84
N TRP A 205 -22.59 17.26 4.30
CA TRP A 205 -22.53 15.84 4.64
C TRP A 205 -22.13 14.99 3.42
N TRP A 206 -22.82 15.17 2.29
CA TRP A 206 -22.53 14.42 1.05
C TRP A 206 -21.19 14.81 0.42
N THR A 207 -20.81 16.08 0.50
CA THR A 207 -19.47 16.54 0.10
C THR A 207 -18.42 15.77 0.91
N THR A 208 -18.63 15.64 2.22
CA THR A 208 -17.67 14.92 3.05
C THR A 208 -17.66 13.42 2.78
N LEU A 209 -18.81 12.81 2.58
CA LEU A 209 -18.90 11.40 2.21
C LEU A 209 -18.18 11.11 0.89
N GLY A 210 -18.24 12.02 -0.09
CA GLY A 210 -17.46 11.91 -1.33
C GLY A 210 -15.96 11.93 -1.10
N TRP A 211 -15.48 12.85 -0.25
CA TRP A 211 -14.07 12.92 0.15
C TRP A 211 -13.62 11.65 0.86
N ALA A 212 -14.37 11.21 1.88
CA ALA A 212 -14.04 10.04 2.69
C ALA A 212 -14.14 8.73 1.89
N ALA A 213 -15.10 8.61 0.96
CA ALA A 213 -15.21 7.44 0.09
C ALA A 213 -14.02 7.31 -0.87
N ALA A 214 -13.55 8.43 -1.45
CA ALA A 214 -12.38 8.42 -2.31
C ALA A 214 -11.11 8.03 -1.52
N GLU A 215 -10.96 8.56 -0.31
CA GLU A 215 -9.88 8.20 0.62
C GLU A 215 -9.92 6.71 1.01
N ALA A 216 -11.11 6.20 1.36
CA ALA A 216 -11.31 4.78 1.68
C ALA A 216 -11.00 3.87 0.49
N ALA A 217 -11.43 4.23 -0.72
CA ALA A 217 -11.17 3.44 -1.92
C ALA A 217 -9.68 3.33 -2.23
N ALA A 218 -8.95 4.45 -2.21
CA ALA A 218 -7.51 4.46 -2.48
C ALA A 218 -6.72 3.73 -1.40
N SER A 219 -7.10 3.89 -0.14
CA SER A 219 -6.42 3.23 0.98
C SER A 219 -6.70 1.72 1.05
N VAL A 220 -7.88 1.25 0.63
CA VAL A 220 -8.16 -0.17 0.43
C VAL A 220 -7.33 -0.74 -0.73
N ALA A 221 -7.29 -0.03 -1.86
CA ALA A 221 -6.45 -0.42 -3.00
C ALA A 221 -4.97 -0.52 -2.60
N GLN A 222 -4.50 0.45 -1.79
CA GLN A 222 -3.18 0.43 -1.19
C GLN A 222 -2.90 -0.81 -0.36
N GLY A 223 -3.79 -1.16 0.57
CA GLY A 223 -3.54 -2.34 1.40
C GLY A 223 -3.55 -3.65 0.62
N TYR A 224 -4.33 -3.76 -0.47
CA TYR A 224 -4.24 -4.92 -1.36
C TYR A 224 -2.91 -4.97 -2.13
N ALA A 225 -2.41 -3.83 -2.58
CA ALA A 225 -1.09 -3.75 -3.23
C ALA A 225 0.03 -4.16 -2.25
N GLN A 226 -0.02 -3.64 -1.02
CA GLN A 226 0.93 -4.01 0.05
C GLN A 226 0.87 -5.51 0.37
N LEU A 227 -0.32 -6.10 0.41
CA LEU A 227 -0.48 -7.53 0.68
C LEU A 227 0.02 -8.39 -0.48
N ALA A 228 -0.10 -7.92 -1.72
CA ALA A 228 0.34 -8.65 -2.90
C ALA A 228 1.86 -8.92 -2.91
N LEU A 229 2.66 -8.08 -2.24
CA LEU A 229 4.11 -8.27 -2.08
C LEU A 229 4.45 -9.57 -1.32
N TYR A 230 3.53 -10.08 -0.51
CA TYR A 230 3.73 -11.30 0.27
C TYR A 230 3.27 -12.58 -0.45
N ARG A 231 2.71 -12.46 -1.66
CA ARG A 231 2.10 -13.59 -2.40
C ARG A 231 3.04 -14.77 -2.61
N ASN A 232 4.31 -14.50 -2.92
CA ASN A 232 5.30 -15.53 -3.26
C ASN A 232 6.14 -15.97 -2.06
N VAL A 233 5.97 -15.29 -0.93
CA VAL A 233 6.82 -15.42 0.26
C VAL A 233 6.09 -16.18 1.38
N MET A 234 4.76 -16.18 1.37
CA MET A 234 3.97 -16.94 2.33
C MET A 234 3.99 -18.44 2.04
N VAL A 235 4.43 -19.21 3.04
CA VAL A 235 4.55 -20.66 2.98
C VAL A 235 3.50 -21.29 3.91
N PRO A 236 2.67 -22.23 3.42
CA PRO A 236 1.72 -22.94 4.28
C PRO A 236 2.47 -23.75 5.35
N VAL A 237 1.91 -23.82 6.56
CA VAL A 237 2.53 -24.41 7.76
C VAL A 237 3.04 -25.85 7.52
N GLU A 238 2.31 -26.65 6.75
CA GLU A 238 2.72 -28.02 6.37
C GLU A 238 4.05 -28.08 5.61
N ARG A 239 4.39 -27.01 4.87
CA ARG A 239 5.60 -26.91 4.05
C ARG A 239 6.75 -26.21 4.79
N VAL A 240 6.47 -25.54 5.92
CA VAL A 240 7.46 -24.88 6.76
C VAL A 240 8.49 -25.89 7.27
N GLN A 241 8.01 -26.98 7.89
CA GLN A 241 8.88 -28.03 8.42
C GLN A 241 9.75 -28.67 7.33
N ALA A 242 9.24 -28.83 6.10
CA ALA A 242 9.99 -29.38 4.98
C ALA A 242 11.10 -28.41 4.48
N ILE A 243 10.84 -27.10 4.48
CA ILE A 243 11.83 -26.08 4.10
C ILE A 243 12.91 -25.98 5.18
N LEU A 244 12.53 -25.95 6.46
CA LEU A 244 13.45 -25.89 7.58
C LEU A 244 14.29 -27.16 7.69
N ALA A 245 13.71 -28.35 7.49
CA ALA A 245 14.45 -29.61 7.44
C ALA A 245 15.48 -29.63 6.29
N ARG A 246 15.14 -29.08 5.12
CA ARG A 246 16.08 -28.93 4.00
C ARG A 246 17.21 -27.95 4.33
N ALA A 247 16.90 -26.84 5.00
CA ALA A 247 17.89 -25.85 5.39
C ALA A 247 18.85 -26.41 6.48
N ARG A 248 18.30 -27.06 7.51
CA ARG A 248 19.09 -27.69 8.59
C ARG A 248 19.95 -28.85 8.07
N GLY A 249 19.44 -29.65 7.13
CA GLY A 249 20.20 -30.73 6.47
C GLY A 249 21.36 -30.27 5.58
N TRP A 250 21.44 -28.99 5.23
CA TRP A 250 22.62 -28.39 4.58
C TRP A 250 23.61 -27.76 5.57
N GLY A 251 23.15 -27.41 6.77
CA GLY A 251 23.94 -26.69 7.77
C GLY A 251 24.59 -27.55 8.86
N GLY A 252 24.15 -28.80 9.05
CA GLY A 252 24.61 -29.62 10.18
C GLY A 252 24.68 -31.10 9.86
N GLU A 253 25.78 -31.54 9.25
CA GLU A 253 26.37 -32.86 9.52
C GLU A 253 27.80 -32.93 8.95
N GLY A 254 28.79 -32.79 9.83
CA GLY A 254 30.15 -33.17 9.54
C GLY A 254 30.32 -34.68 9.73
N GLY A 255 30.48 -35.41 8.61
CA GLY A 255 31.40 -36.54 8.50
C GLY A 255 30.91 -37.93 8.89
N VAL A 256 30.22 -38.63 7.97
CA VAL A 256 30.48 -40.06 7.72
C VAL A 256 30.49 -40.30 6.21
N ALA A 257 31.57 -40.93 5.74
CA ALA A 257 31.93 -41.13 4.35
C ALA A 257 30.88 -41.89 3.54
N LEU A 258 30.46 -41.31 2.41
CA LEU A 258 29.98 -42.05 1.25
C LEU A 258 30.29 -41.28 -0.05
N SER A 259 31.23 -41.83 -0.80
CA SER A 259 31.43 -41.74 -2.25
C SER A 259 31.65 -40.37 -2.90
N ASN A 260 32.92 -40.09 -3.21
CA ASN A 260 33.45 -39.03 -4.06
C ASN A 260 32.92 -39.07 -5.51
N ASN A 261 31.63 -38.81 -5.76
CA ASN A 261 31.15 -38.59 -7.13
C ASN A 261 29.85 -37.78 -7.24
N ALA A 262 29.75 -36.68 -6.47
CA ALA A 262 28.77 -35.63 -6.72
C ALA A 262 29.44 -34.27 -6.56
N SER A 263 29.98 -33.78 -7.67
CA SER A 263 30.46 -32.41 -7.82
C SER A 263 29.35 -31.42 -7.48
N ARG A 264 29.61 -30.57 -6.46
CA ARG A 264 29.13 -29.18 -6.31
C ARG A 264 28.03 -28.77 -7.31
N GLU A 265 26.78 -29.06 -6.96
CA GLU A 265 25.63 -28.39 -7.56
C GLU A 265 25.46 -27.03 -6.90
N TYR A 266 26.19 -26.04 -7.41
CA TYR A 266 25.62 -24.70 -7.52
C TYR A 266 24.39 -24.81 -8.40
N MET A 267 23.26 -24.30 -7.91
CA MET A 267 21.98 -24.20 -8.61
C MET A 267 22.19 -23.76 -10.08
N PRO A 268 21.94 -24.61 -11.09
CA PRO A 268 22.15 -24.22 -12.48
C PRO A 268 20.88 -23.54 -13.00
N LEU A 269 20.88 -22.21 -12.99
CA LEU A 269 19.97 -21.40 -13.80
C LEU A 269 20.48 -21.39 -15.25
N SER A 270 20.17 -22.45 -16.04
CA SER A 270 20.08 -22.46 -17.54
C SER A 270 20.10 -23.91 -18.08
N PRO A 271 19.26 -24.28 -19.07
CA PRO A 271 19.28 -25.63 -19.64
C PRO A 271 20.28 -25.70 -20.80
N ARG A 272 21.39 -26.45 -20.62
CA ARG A 272 22.27 -26.86 -21.72
C ARG A 272 22.07 -28.34 -22.00
N SER A 273 21.55 -28.65 -23.19
CA SER A 273 21.40 -30.01 -23.72
C SER A 273 22.76 -30.69 -23.91
N ALA A 274 23.03 -31.73 -23.12
CA ALA A 274 24.20 -32.59 -23.27
C ALA A 274 23.92 -33.69 -24.32
N HIS A 275 24.58 -33.60 -25.46
CA HIS A 275 24.73 -34.70 -26.42
C HIS A 275 26.01 -35.44 -26.04
N GLY A 276 25.91 -36.72 -25.69
CA GLY A 276 27.04 -37.54 -25.28
C GLY A 276 27.92 -37.96 -26.48
N PRO A 277 29.25 -38.09 -26.32
CA PRO A 277 30.12 -38.66 -27.35
C PRO A 277 30.15 -40.19 -27.24
N SER A 278 30.04 -40.87 -28.38
CA SER A 278 30.30 -42.32 -28.49
C SER A 278 31.68 -42.56 -29.14
N PRO A 279 32.49 -43.53 -28.66
CA PRO A 279 33.80 -43.87 -29.23
C PRO A 279 33.72 -44.94 -30.37
N PRO A 280 34.83 -45.26 -31.07
CA PRO A 280 34.86 -45.53 -32.51
C PRO A 280 35.08 -47.00 -32.93
N GLY A 281 34.91 -47.27 -34.25
CA GLY A 281 35.27 -48.50 -34.99
C GLY A 281 34.05 -49.07 -35.73
N ASP A 282 34.06 -49.52 -36.99
CA ASP A 282 35.08 -49.72 -38.01
C ASP A 282 34.42 -49.70 -39.41
N ALA A 283 35.23 -49.36 -40.42
CA ALA A 283 35.25 -49.78 -41.83
C ALA A 283 33.97 -50.33 -42.52
N ASP A 284 33.54 -49.69 -43.63
CA ASP A 284 33.84 -50.17 -45.00
C ASP A 284 33.04 -49.44 -46.11
N ALA A 285 33.81 -48.93 -47.08
CA ALA A 285 33.64 -49.12 -48.52
C ALA A 285 32.31 -48.72 -49.25
N ASN A 286 32.46 -47.64 -50.06
CA ASN A 286 32.40 -47.67 -51.53
C ASN A 286 31.19 -47.08 -52.30
N ALA A 287 31.59 -46.30 -53.32
CA ALA A 287 31.03 -46.15 -54.67
C ALA A 287 29.70 -45.40 -54.94
N ASN A 288 29.87 -44.23 -55.55
CA ASN A 288 29.36 -43.80 -56.86
C ASN A 288 27.90 -44.07 -57.27
N GLY A 289 27.24 -43.01 -57.74
CA GLY A 289 26.05 -43.15 -58.59
C GLY A 289 25.46 -41.82 -59.08
N HIS A 290 26.07 -41.25 -60.13
CA HIS A 290 25.49 -40.20 -60.97
C HIS A 290 24.28 -40.76 -61.75
N GLY A 291 23.18 -40.02 -61.87
CA GLY A 291 22.01 -40.44 -62.66
C GLY A 291 20.99 -39.34 -62.92
N SER A 292 21.08 -38.74 -64.11
CA SER A 292 20.17 -37.77 -64.72
C SER A 292 18.81 -38.39 -65.09
N GLY A 293 17.72 -37.62 -65.01
CA GLY A 293 16.41 -38.00 -65.53
C GLY A 293 15.41 -36.85 -65.57
N LYS A 294 14.94 -36.51 -66.77
CA LYS A 294 14.16 -35.33 -67.17
C LYS A 294 12.75 -35.77 -67.63
N GLY A 295 11.72 -34.94 -67.40
CA GLY A 295 10.37 -35.03 -67.99
C GLY A 295 9.31 -34.50 -67.00
N ILE A 296 8.79 -33.27 -67.11
CA ILE A 296 7.78 -32.71 -68.03
C ILE A 296 6.39 -33.37 -67.94
N ALA A 297 5.45 -32.52 -67.49
CA ALA A 297 4.02 -32.36 -67.83
C ALA A 297 2.90 -32.98 -66.96
N ASP A 298 2.05 -32.02 -66.55
CA ASP A 298 0.57 -32.00 -66.52
C ASP A 298 -0.26 -32.39 -65.27
N GLU A 299 -0.97 -31.34 -64.82
CA GLU A 299 -2.37 -31.25 -64.38
C GLU A 299 -2.98 -32.39 -63.52
N ALA A 300 -3.40 -32.04 -62.30
CA ALA A 300 -4.82 -31.88 -62.00
C ALA A 300 -5.09 -31.48 -60.54
N ASN A 301 -5.94 -30.46 -60.45
CA ASN A 301 -6.83 -30.02 -59.37
C ASN A 301 -7.29 -31.08 -58.33
N GLY A 302 -7.34 -30.70 -57.04
CA GLY A 302 -8.26 -31.31 -56.07
C GLY A 302 -7.78 -31.39 -54.61
N GLY A 303 -8.50 -30.69 -53.71
CA GLY A 303 -8.88 -31.27 -52.41
C GLY A 303 -8.00 -30.99 -51.18
N GLU A 304 -8.42 -29.99 -50.40
CA GLU A 304 -8.70 -30.05 -48.95
C GLU A 304 -7.69 -30.64 -47.94
N GLY A 305 -7.50 -29.91 -46.83
CA GLY A 305 -7.15 -30.52 -45.54
C GLY A 305 -5.79 -30.18 -44.93
N ARG A 306 -5.25 -28.97 -45.14
CA ARG A 306 -4.06 -28.53 -44.37
C ARG A 306 -4.49 -28.07 -42.97
N GLY A 307 -4.52 -29.00 -42.02
CA GLY A 307 -4.67 -28.69 -40.60
C GLY A 307 -3.59 -27.70 -40.13
N PRO A 308 -3.88 -26.84 -39.14
CA PRO A 308 -2.88 -25.92 -38.63
C PRO A 308 -1.76 -26.74 -37.99
N ARG A 309 -0.57 -26.74 -38.62
CA ARG A 309 0.67 -27.12 -37.98
C ARG A 309 0.74 -26.30 -36.69
N ARG A 310 0.57 -26.96 -35.54
CA ARG A 310 0.98 -26.43 -34.23
C ARG A 310 2.40 -25.93 -34.40
N ALA A 311 2.56 -24.61 -34.42
CA ALA A 311 3.85 -23.99 -34.19
C ALA A 311 4.31 -24.48 -32.81
N GLY A 312 5.24 -25.42 -32.80
CA GLY A 312 5.97 -25.76 -31.58
C GLY A 312 6.64 -24.50 -31.06
N PRO A 313 6.82 -24.35 -29.74
CA PRO A 313 7.49 -23.20 -29.17
C PRO A 313 8.85 -23.06 -29.86
N THR A 314 9.06 -21.95 -30.56
CA THR A 314 10.38 -21.59 -31.08
C THR A 314 11.34 -21.63 -29.90
N PRO A 315 12.48 -22.35 -30.00
CA PRO A 315 13.42 -22.41 -28.90
C PRO A 315 13.84 -20.98 -28.57
N MET A 316 13.49 -20.53 -27.36
CA MET A 316 13.93 -19.24 -26.85
C MET A 316 15.44 -19.16 -27.05
N SER A 317 15.90 -18.08 -27.69
CA SER A 317 17.34 -17.88 -27.86
C SER A 317 17.97 -17.78 -26.47
N LEU A 318 19.19 -18.31 -26.30
CA LEU A 318 19.89 -18.28 -25.01
C LEU A 318 19.94 -16.86 -24.42
N GLU A 319 20.11 -15.86 -25.29
CA GLU A 319 20.09 -14.44 -24.95
C GLU A 319 18.73 -13.99 -24.41
N GLU A 320 17.63 -14.44 -25.01
CA GLU A 320 16.26 -14.14 -24.56
C GLU A 320 15.93 -14.83 -23.24
N ALA A 321 16.41 -16.07 -23.04
CA ALA A 321 16.29 -16.77 -21.77
C ALA A 321 17.09 -16.10 -20.65
N ILE A 322 18.31 -15.63 -20.95
CA ILE A 322 19.14 -14.87 -20.00
C ILE A 322 18.49 -13.54 -19.66
N ARG A 323 18.00 -12.79 -20.66
CA ARG A 323 17.28 -11.52 -20.41
C ARG A 323 16.05 -11.72 -19.55
N LEU A 324 15.27 -12.76 -19.84
CA LEU A 324 14.07 -13.07 -19.05
C LEU A 324 14.42 -13.46 -17.61
N ALA A 325 15.52 -14.19 -17.39
CA ALA A 325 16.01 -14.50 -16.04
C ALA A 325 16.46 -13.23 -15.30
N VAL A 326 17.21 -12.34 -15.96
CA VAL A 326 17.63 -11.06 -15.37
C VAL A 326 16.44 -10.18 -15.04
N ASP A 327 15.46 -10.08 -15.94
CA ASP A 327 14.23 -9.32 -15.71
C ASP A 327 13.45 -9.88 -14.52
N GLN A 328 13.40 -11.22 -14.37
CA GLN A 328 12.80 -11.87 -13.19
C GLN A 328 13.56 -11.59 -11.91
N ASP A 329 14.89 -11.64 -11.94
CA ASP A 329 15.74 -11.35 -10.77
C ASP A 329 15.60 -9.88 -10.34
N VAL A 330 15.57 -8.95 -11.30
CA VAL A 330 15.33 -7.53 -11.03
C VAL A 330 13.96 -7.30 -10.43
N GLU A 331 12.90 -7.93 -10.96
CA GLU A 331 11.55 -7.84 -10.40
C GLU A 331 11.49 -8.40 -8.96
N GLN A 332 12.19 -9.51 -8.70
CA GLN A 332 12.28 -10.06 -7.35
C GLN A 332 13.00 -9.11 -6.39
N LEU A 333 14.09 -8.49 -6.83
CA LEU A 333 14.81 -7.49 -6.01
C LEU A 333 13.95 -6.27 -5.73
N ILE A 334 13.19 -5.79 -6.71
CA ILE A 334 12.25 -4.67 -6.52
C ILE A 334 11.19 -5.06 -5.48
N HIS A 335 10.57 -6.23 -5.59
CA HIS A 335 9.59 -6.67 -4.59
C HIS A 335 10.18 -6.86 -3.18
N LEU A 336 11.43 -7.33 -3.08
CA LEU A 336 12.12 -7.45 -1.79
C LEU A 336 12.40 -6.08 -1.18
N GLN A 337 12.89 -5.13 -1.98
CA GLN A 337 13.13 -3.76 -1.53
C GLN A 337 11.82 -3.09 -1.09
N GLU A 338 10.76 -3.17 -1.90
CA GLU A 338 9.45 -2.60 -1.57
C GLU A 338 8.88 -3.19 -0.26
N ARG A 339 9.11 -4.48 -0.03
CA ARG A 339 8.71 -5.15 1.21
C ARG A 339 9.50 -4.65 2.40
N GLU A 340 10.82 -4.57 2.29
CA GLU A 340 11.72 -4.07 3.34
C GLU A 340 11.40 -2.63 3.72
N GLU A 341 11.18 -1.76 2.73
CA GLU A 341 10.77 -0.36 2.97
C GLU A 341 9.43 -0.28 3.71
N LEU A 342 8.45 -1.13 3.38
CA LEU A 342 7.18 -1.17 4.09
C LEU A 342 7.33 -1.68 5.53
N GLU A 343 8.12 -2.72 5.73
CA GLU A 343 8.43 -3.28 7.06
C GLU A 343 9.15 -2.24 7.94
N GLU A 344 10.04 -1.43 7.36
CA GLU A 344 10.69 -0.32 8.05
C GLU A 344 9.68 0.76 8.49
N VAL A 345 8.72 1.11 7.62
CA VAL A 345 7.71 2.14 7.90
C VAL A 345 6.75 1.72 9.02
N TYR A 346 6.23 0.48 8.97
CA TYR A 346 5.30 -0.01 9.99
C TYR A 346 6.01 -0.52 11.25
N GLY A 347 7.30 -0.83 11.16
CA GLY A 347 8.09 -1.50 12.20
C GLY A 347 7.80 -3.00 12.34
N VAL A 348 6.81 -3.52 11.61
CA VAL A 348 6.40 -4.92 11.59
C VAL A 348 5.92 -5.30 10.18
N PRO A 349 6.06 -6.59 9.78
CA PRO A 349 5.45 -7.11 8.56
C PRO A 349 3.94 -6.87 8.51
N VAL A 350 3.46 -6.40 7.36
CA VAL A 350 2.04 -6.03 7.15
C VAL A 350 1.10 -7.19 7.44
N ILE A 351 1.57 -8.42 7.20
CA ILE A 351 0.83 -9.67 7.40
C ILE A 351 0.54 -9.96 8.88
N TYR A 352 1.33 -9.39 9.80
CA TYR A 352 1.13 -9.54 11.24
C TYR A 352 0.24 -8.45 11.82
N ILE A 353 -0.05 -7.39 11.06
CA ILE A 353 -1.00 -6.36 11.50
C ILE A 353 -2.39 -6.98 11.51
N PRO A 354 -3.05 -7.10 12.67
CA PRO A 354 -4.37 -7.70 12.74
C PRO A 354 -5.39 -6.89 11.93
N VAL A 355 -6.26 -7.58 11.20
CA VAL A 355 -7.24 -6.96 10.29
C VAL A 355 -8.18 -5.96 10.99
N PHE A 356 -8.41 -6.10 12.30
CA PHE A 356 -9.18 -5.13 13.06
C PHE A 356 -8.56 -3.73 13.04
N VAL A 357 -7.24 -3.60 12.95
CA VAL A 357 -6.54 -2.30 12.96
C VAL A 357 -6.85 -1.51 11.68
N PRO A 358 -6.66 -2.06 10.46
CA PRO A 358 -7.16 -1.43 9.24
C PRO A 358 -8.65 -1.10 9.29
N CYS A 359 -9.51 -1.99 9.82
CA CYS A 359 -10.94 -1.70 9.96
C CYS A 359 -11.20 -0.47 10.85
N LEU A 360 -10.51 -0.36 11.99
CA LEU A 360 -10.60 0.80 12.88
C LEU A 360 -10.09 2.07 12.20
N GLN A 361 -8.97 1.99 11.48
CA GLN A 361 -8.44 3.13 10.72
C GLN A 361 -9.39 3.60 9.60
N ARG A 362 -10.22 2.70 9.06
CA ARG A 362 -11.29 3.07 8.11
C ARG A 362 -12.42 3.81 8.79
N ILE A 363 -12.91 3.31 9.92
CA ILE A 363 -13.92 4.00 10.72
C ILE A 363 -13.42 5.38 11.13
N ASP A 364 -12.18 5.47 11.61
CA ASP A 364 -11.54 6.72 11.99
C ASP A 364 -11.48 7.72 10.83
N SER A 365 -10.96 7.32 9.66
CA SER A 365 -10.90 8.19 8.48
C SER A 365 -12.27 8.78 8.10
N PHE A 366 -13.34 7.99 8.16
CA PHE A 366 -14.70 8.50 7.97
C PHE A 366 -15.11 9.53 9.03
N LEU A 367 -14.94 9.19 10.32
CA LEU A 367 -15.33 10.07 11.43
C LEU A 367 -14.52 11.36 11.46
N PHE A 368 -13.21 11.26 11.27
CA PHE A 368 -12.29 12.38 11.18
C PHE A 368 -12.63 13.28 9.99
N SER A 369 -12.81 12.71 8.80
CA SER A 369 -13.20 13.49 7.62
C SER A 369 -14.51 14.23 7.87
N LEU A 370 -15.54 13.54 8.38
CA LEU A 370 -16.86 14.10 8.66
C LEU A 370 -16.86 15.16 9.75
N GLY A 371 -16.23 14.90 10.89
CA GLY A 371 -16.21 15.83 12.01
C GLY A 371 -15.50 17.14 11.66
N PHE A 372 -14.30 17.05 11.09
CA PHE A 372 -13.49 18.23 10.81
C PHE A 372 -14.04 19.04 9.64
N THR A 373 -14.66 18.43 8.63
CA THR A 373 -15.36 19.19 7.58
C THR A 373 -16.63 19.86 8.10
N LEU A 374 -17.39 19.23 9.02
CA LEU A 374 -18.56 19.87 9.63
C LEU A 374 -18.17 21.10 10.45
N ILE A 375 -17.11 21.01 11.25
CA ILE A 375 -16.55 22.14 12.01
C ILE A 375 -16.12 23.24 11.05
N LEU A 376 -15.38 22.88 9.99
CA LEU A 376 -14.86 23.82 9.02
C LEU A 376 -15.97 24.49 8.20
N ALA A 377 -16.99 23.74 7.78
CA ALA A 377 -18.14 24.24 7.07
C ALA A 377 -18.97 25.20 7.93
N TRP A 378 -19.20 24.86 9.20
CA TRP A 378 -19.88 25.75 10.13
C TRP A 378 -19.15 27.10 10.28
N ALA A 379 -17.84 27.04 10.47
CA ALA A 379 -17.01 28.24 10.61
C ALA A 379 -16.95 29.06 9.31
N TYR A 380 -16.91 28.40 8.15
CA TYR A 380 -16.97 29.04 6.84
C TYR A 380 -18.30 29.76 6.61
N LEU A 381 -19.43 29.12 6.94
CA LEU A 381 -20.77 29.73 6.77
C LEU A 381 -21.01 30.92 7.69
N LEU A 382 -20.31 31.00 8.84
CA LEU A 382 -20.35 32.19 9.70
C LEU A 382 -19.38 33.30 9.27
N SER A 383 -18.46 33.02 8.35
CA SER A 383 -17.52 34.01 7.82
C SER A 383 -18.14 34.83 6.68
N PRO A 384 -17.84 36.14 6.60
CA PRO A 384 -18.10 36.98 5.43
C PRO A 384 -17.58 36.41 4.10
N LEU A 385 -16.57 35.52 4.12
CA LEU A 385 -16.05 34.85 2.93
C LEU A 385 -17.07 33.94 2.22
N SER A 386 -18.14 33.55 2.90
CA SER A 386 -19.24 32.78 2.30
C SER A 386 -20.18 33.62 1.44
N PHE A 387 -20.05 34.95 1.48
CA PHE A 387 -20.87 35.89 0.73
C PHE A 387 -20.15 36.38 -0.53
N PRO A 388 -20.91 36.81 -1.56
CA PRO A 388 -20.31 37.48 -2.71
C PRO A 388 -19.60 38.78 -2.27
N PRO A 389 -18.49 39.14 -2.95
CA PRO A 389 -17.75 40.36 -2.63
C PRO A 389 -18.65 41.59 -2.75
N GLY A 390 -18.67 42.42 -1.70
CA GLY A 390 -19.50 43.63 -1.64
C GLY A 390 -20.90 43.45 -1.05
N ALA A 391 -21.24 42.28 -0.51
CA ALA A 391 -22.48 42.10 0.24
C ALA A 391 -22.38 42.73 1.64
N ASP A 392 -23.37 43.54 2.03
CA ASP A 392 -23.52 44.03 3.40
C ASP A 392 -23.93 42.86 4.31
N THR A 393 -23.01 42.45 5.18
CA THR A 393 -23.23 41.33 6.11
C THR A 393 -23.65 41.85 7.48
N ALA A 394 -24.67 41.21 8.07
CA ALA A 394 -25.07 41.50 9.44
C ALA A 394 -23.89 41.24 10.42
N PRO A 395 -23.80 41.95 11.56
CA PRO A 395 -22.70 41.82 12.51
C PRO A 395 -22.58 40.44 13.17
N ILE A 396 -23.56 39.55 12.97
CA ILE A 396 -23.55 38.15 13.40
C ILE A 396 -22.47 37.36 12.63
N TYR A 397 -22.15 37.77 11.40
CA TYR A 397 -21.13 37.13 10.56
C TYR A 397 -19.76 37.75 10.85
N SER A 398 -18.81 36.92 11.24
CA SER A 398 -17.46 37.37 11.58
C SER A 398 -16.43 36.34 11.17
N ASN A 399 -15.21 36.81 10.86
CA ASN A 399 -14.10 35.92 10.54
C ASN A 399 -13.54 35.20 11.76
N HIS A 400 -13.99 35.52 12.99
CA HIS A 400 -13.43 34.94 14.21
C HIS A 400 -13.59 33.42 14.28
N ALA A 401 -14.77 32.90 13.94
CA ALA A 401 -15.01 31.46 13.95
C ALA A 401 -14.06 30.71 13.01
N LEU A 402 -13.89 31.21 11.77
CA LEU A 402 -13.00 30.60 10.79
C LEU A 402 -11.51 30.78 11.15
N ALA A 403 -11.14 31.95 11.67
CA ALA A 403 -9.78 32.24 12.11
C ALA A 403 -9.32 31.37 13.28
N ILE A 404 -10.24 30.82 14.07
CA ILE A 404 -9.93 29.87 15.15
C ILE A 404 -10.03 28.43 14.64
N ALA A 405 -11.14 28.08 13.97
CA ALA A 405 -11.41 26.71 13.55
C ALA A 405 -10.40 26.19 12.50
N PHE A 406 -10.05 27.01 11.50
CA PHE A 406 -9.13 26.58 10.44
C PHE A 406 -7.74 26.20 10.97
N PRO A 407 -7.00 27.06 11.73
CA PRO A 407 -5.70 26.66 12.25
C PRO A 407 -5.81 25.50 13.25
N LEU A 408 -6.88 25.42 14.05
CA LEU A 408 -7.11 24.29 14.94
C LEU A 408 -7.22 22.97 14.16
N VAL A 409 -8.06 22.94 13.11
CA VAL A 409 -8.23 21.79 12.23
C VAL A 409 -6.90 21.41 11.58
N VAL A 410 -6.14 22.40 11.09
CA VAL A 410 -4.82 22.18 10.47
C VAL A 410 -3.82 21.60 11.48
N VAL A 411 -3.76 22.13 12.70
CA VAL A 411 -2.84 21.65 13.74
C VAL A 411 -3.17 20.21 14.14
N VAL A 412 -4.45 19.89 14.34
CA VAL A 412 -4.87 18.54 14.71
C VAL A 412 -4.62 17.56 13.57
N HIS A 413 -4.95 17.93 12.33
CA HIS A 413 -4.68 17.09 11.16
C HIS A 413 -3.18 16.89 10.95
N LEU A 414 -2.36 17.94 11.11
CA LEU A 414 -0.91 17.84 11.05
C LEU A 414 -0.36 16.90 12.12
N PHE A 415 -0.83 17.03 13.36
CA PHE A 415 -0.43 16.14 14.46
C PHE A 415 -0.72 14.68 14.12
N LEU A 416 -1.92 14.36 13.65
CA LEU A 416 -2.26 12.99 13.24
C LEU A 416 -1.43 12.52 12.03
N SER A 417 -1.16 13.40 11.07
CA SER A 417 -0.33 13.08 9.90
C SER A 417 1.11 12.75 10.31
N LEU A 418 1.65 13.49 11.29
CA LEU A 418 2.99 13.22 11.84
C LEU A 418 3.03 11.91 12.63
N LEU A 419 1.96 11.53 13.35
CA LEU A 419 1.90 10.22 14.02
C LEU A 419 2.01 9.05 13.04
N HIS A 420 1.47 9.21 11.82
CA HIS A 420 1.55 8.22 10.75
C HIS A 420 2.84 8.32 9.92
N SER A 421 3.74 9.24 10.24
CA SER A 421 4.98 9.42 9.50
C SER A 421 6.01 8.31 9.83
N PRO A 422 6.85 7.91 8.87
CA PRO A 422 7.87 6.87 9.06
C PRO A 422 8.78 7.03 10.30
N PRO A 423 9.22 8.24 10.72
CA PRO A 423 10.08 8.34 11.91
C PRO A 423 9.36 8.05 13.24
N ILE A 424 8.02 8.13 13.28
CA ILE A 424 7.23 8.11 14.50
C ILE A 424 6.42 6.83 14.63
N LEU A 425 5.81 6.36 13.53
CA LEU A 425 4.95 5.18 13.51
C LEU A 425 5.60 3.90 14.11
N PRO A 426 6.84 3.52 13.78
CA PRO A 426 7.44 2.30 14.33
C PRO A 426 7.79 2.41 15.82
N ARG A 427 7.87 3.63 16.36
CA ARG A 427 8.18 3.85 17.80
C ARG A 427 6.94 3.78 18.68
N ILE A 428 5.81 4.27 18.18
CA ILE A 428 4.54 4.33 18.93
C ILE A 428 3.70 3.07 18.71
N GLY A 429 3.86 2.43 17.55
CA GLY A 429 3.11 1.25 17.14
C GLY A 429 1.80 1.58 16.43
N VAL A 430 1.46 0.75 15.44
CA VAL A 430 0.28 0.94 14.57
C VAL A 430 -1.05 0.89 15.32
N HIS A 431 -1.12 0.11 16.40
CA HIS A 431 -2.31 0.02 17.23
C HIS A 431 -2.61 1.34 17.95
N THR A 432 -1.61 1.89 18.62
CA THR A 432 -1.72 3.13 19.39
C THR A 432 -2.11 4.30 18.49
N THR A 433 -1.50 4.41 17.31
CA THR A 433 -1.84 5.47 16.36
C THR A 433 -3.28 5.35 15.85
N ALA A 434 -3.77 4.12 15.60
CA ALA A 434 -5.16 3.89 15.22
C ALA A 434 -6.16 4.28 16.33
N TYR A 435 -5.86 3.98 17.60
CA TYR A 435 -6.74 4.35 18.71
C TYR A 435 -6.75 5.87 18.98
N VAL A 436 -5.59 6.52 18.92
CA VAL A 436 -5.49 7.98 19.07
C VAL A 436 -6.23 8.69 17.95
N GLY A 437 -6.06 8.24 16.70
CA GLY A 437 -6.82 8.71 15.55
C GLY A 437 -8.31 8.63 15.82
N LEU A 438 -8.80 7.43 16.12
CA LEU A 438 -10.22 7.17 16.39
C LEU A 438 -10.81 8.06 17.47
N LEU A 439 -10.08 8.30 18.57
CA LEU A 439 -10.54 9.15 19.67
C LEU A 439 -10.68 10.60 19.20
N VAL A 440 -9.68 11.11 18.47
CA VAL A 440 -9.70 12.47 17.91
C VAL A 440 -10.79 12.60 16.84
N GLY A 441 -10.94 11.60 15.97
CA GLY A 441 -11.99 11.54 14.94
C GLY A 441 -13.39 11.54 15.55
N LEU A 442 -13.62 10.74 16.59
CA LEU A 442 -14.89 10.68 17.32
C LEU A 442 -15.20 12.00 18.02
N GLY A 443 -14.21 12.59 18.70
CA GLY A 443 -14.34 13.91 19.34
C GLY A 443 -14.68 15.00 18.33
N GLY A 444 -13.98 15.02 17.19
CA GLY A 444 -14.26 15.94 16.08
C GLY A 444 -15.65 15.72 15.47
N PHE A 445 -16.09 14.47 15.33
CA PHE A 445 -17.42 14.13 14.82
C PHE A 445 -18.54 14.68 15.71
N PHE A 446 -18.49 14.41 17.02
CA PHE A 446 -19.51 14.93 17.95
C PHE A 446 -19.44 16.44 18.12
N ALA A 447 -18.24 17.05 18.13
CA ALA A 447 -18.10 18.50 18.12
C ALA A 447 -18.73 19.12 16.87
N GLY A 448 -18.49 18.52 15.69
CA GLY A 448 -19.13 18.89 14.44
C GLY A 448 -20.66 18.82 14.55
N LEU A 449 -21.22 17.69 14.96
CA LEU A 449 -22.67 17.55 15.14
C LEU A 449 -23.24 18.59 16.14
N GLY A 450 -22.54 18.83 17.25
CA GLY A 450 -22.93 19.81 18.26
C GLY A 450 -23.02 21.23 17.70
N LEU A 451 -22.05 21.65 16.87
CA LEU A 451 -22.05 22.99 16.24
C LEU A 451 -23.27 23.22 15.32
N TRP A 452 -23.76 22.15 14.69
CA TRP A 452 -24.95 22.20 13.82
C TRP A 452 -26.27 22.03 14.59
N GLY A 453 -26.23 21.95 15.93
CA GLY A 453 -27.40 21.81 16.78
C GLY A 453 -28.09 20.45 16.67
N VAL A 454 -27.37 19.42 16.23
CA VAL A 454 -27.90 18.06 16.06
C VAL A 454 -28.14 17.38 17.42
N LEU A 455 -27.31 17.71 18.41
CA LEU A 455 -27.30 17.09 19.74
C LEU A 455 -28.19 17.82 20.75
N SER A 456 -28.85 18.91 20.34
CA SER A 456 -29.78 19.73 21.13
C SER A 456 -31.22 19.48 20.70
#